data_AF-A0A2G5K1Q5-F1
#
_entry.id   AF-A0A2G5K1Q5-F1
#
_cell.length_a   1.000
_cell.length_b   1.000
_cell.length_c   1.000
_cell.angle_alpha   90.00
_cell.angle_beta   90.00
_cell.angle_gamma   90.00
#
_symmetry.space_group_name_H-M   'P 1'
#
loop_
_entity.id
_entity.type
_entity.pdbx_description
1 polymer ?
#
loop_
_entity_poly.entity_id
_entity_poly.type
_entity_poly.pdbx_seq_one_letter_code
_entity_poly.pdbx_strand_id
1 'polypeptide(L)' 'MVPLAFFNRNQNGSNMEKIYQTKVNNSKVVSAKPETIKFLLDYSKSLNITEAKGIKFENILN' A
#
# COMPACT_ATOMS: atom_id res chain seq x y z
N MET A 1 -6.65 31.85 -3.90
CA MET A 1 -5.33 31.50 -3.34
C MET A 1 -5.50 31.44 -1.83
N VAL A 2 -5.60 30.24 -1.25
CA VAL A 2 -5.85 30.03 0.19
C VAL A 2 -4.55 29.53 0.82
N PRO A 3 -4.05 30.14 1.90
CA PRO A 3 -2.80 29.69 2.51
C PRO A 3 -3.03 28.37 3.24
N LEU A 4 -2.20 27.38 2.94
CA LEU A 4 -2.20 26.09 3.62
C LEU A 4 -1.79 26.31 5.09
N ALA A 5 -2.66 25.88 6.00
CA ALA A 5 -2.43 25.93 7.43
C ALA A 5 -1.07 25.31 7.81
N PHE A 6 -0.31 26.05 8.61
CA PHE A 6 0.88 25.53 9.30
C PHE A 6 0.43 24.39 10.23
N PHE A 7 0.75 23.15 9.85
CA PHE A 7 0.56 21.99 10.70
C PHE A 7 1.65 21.98 11.78
N ASN A 8 1.27 22.31 13.00
CA ASN A 8 2.16 22.24 14.16
C ASN A 8 2.28 20.76 14.57
N ARG A 9 3.40 20.10 14.24
CA ARG A 9 3.64 18.67 14.54
C ARG A 9 4.36 18.54 15.88
N ASN A 10 3.69 17.93 16.85
CA ASN A 10 4.23 17.59 18.16
C ASN A 10 5.38 16.55 18.01
N GLN A 11 6.49 16.75 18.73
CA GLN A 11 7.76 16.02 18.54
C GLN A 11 7.84 14.66 19.26
N ASN A 12 6.73 14.12 19.76
CA ASN A 12 6.70 12.85 20.49
C ASN A 12 6.03 11.73 19.68
N GLY A 13 6.62 11.41 18.52
CA GLY A 13 6.19 10.28 17.70
C GLY A 13 6.66 8.93 18.25
N SER A 14 5.86 7.88 18.05
CA SER A 14 6.19 6.50 18.43
C SER A 14 7.47 6.00 17.73
N ASN A 15 8.16 5.01 18.28
CA ASN A 15 9.35 4.43 17.63
C ASN A 15 9.07 3.95 16.19
N MET A 16 7.86 3.44 15.92
CA MET A 16 7.45 3.05 14.58
C MET A 16 7.31 4.23 13.64
N GLU A 17 6.72 5.32 14.12
CA GLU A 17 6.58 6.54 13.35
C GLU A 17 7.95 7.10 12.93
N LYS A 18 8.95 7.05 13.81
CA LYS A 18 10.32 7.48 13.50
C LYS A 18 10.97 6.64 12.40
N ILE A 19 10.74 5.32 12.38
CA ILE A 19 11.26 4.38 11.36
C ILE A 19 10.63 4.67 9.98
N TYR A 20 9.34 4.97 9.94
CA TYR A 20 8.66 5.32 8.69
C TYR A 20 9.05 6.71 8.18
N GLN A 21 9.33 7.66 9.07
CA GLN A 21 9.75 9.02 8.70
C GLN A 21 11.18 9.06 8.15
N THR A 22 12.09 8.17 8.57
CA THR A 22 13.50 8.19 8.13
C THR A 22 13.68 7.88 6.63
N LYS A 23 12.67 7.30 5.97
CA LYS A 23 12.74 6.89 4.56
C LYS A 23 12.08 7.86 3.58
N VAL A 24 11.42 8.91 4.06
CA VAL A 24 10.60 9.79 3.20
C VAL A 24 11.46 10.66 2.26
N ASN A 25 12.63 11.11 2.73
CA ASN A 25 13.45 12.09 2.00
C ASN A 25 14.24 11.52 0.80
N ASN A 26 14.34 10.19 0.65
CA ASN A 26 15.04 9.53 -0.46
C ASN A 26 14.10 8.70 -1.35
N SER A 27 12.79 8.96 -1.28
CA SER A 27 11.83 8.24 -2.12
C SER A 27 11.89 8.77 -3.56
N LYS A 28 12.33 7.93 -4.50
CA LYS A 28 12.08 8.20 -5.93
C LYS A 28 10.62 7.87 -6.22
N VAL A 29 9.92 8.80 -6.85
CA VAL A 29 8.61 8.52 -7.44
C VAL A 29 8.84 7.57 -8.60
N VAL A 30 8.59 6.28 -8.37
CA VAL A 30 8.66 5.25 -9.41
C VAL A 30 7.22 4.94 -9.82
N SER A 31 6.91 5.24 -11.08
CA SER A 31 5.65 4.78 -11.67
C SER A 31 5.78 3.31 -12.01
N ALA A 32 4.76 2.53 -11.68
CA ALA A 32 4.64 1.18 -12.20
C ALA A 32 4.49 1.22 -13.72
N LYS A 33 5.03 0.21 -14.41
CA LYS A 33 4.80 0.03 -15.84
C LYS A 33 3.35 -0.39 -16.10
N PRO A 34 2.70 0.04 -17.19
CA PRO A 34 1.34 -0.35 -17.52
C PRO A 34 1.13 -1.87 -17.55
N GLU A 35 2.12 -2.63 -18.03
CA GLU A 35 2.09 -4.09 -18.08
C GLU A 35 2.06 -4.70 -16.67
N THR A 36 2.78 -4.12 -15.71
CA THR A 36 2.75 -4.53 -14.31
C THR A 36 1.39 -4.26 -13.70
N ILE A 37 0.79 -3.10 -13.97
CA ILE A 37 -0.55 -2.76 -13.51
C ILE A 37 -1.56 -3.75 -14.09
N LYS A 38 -1.49 -4.02 -15.40
CA LYS A 38 -2.38 -4.97 -16.09
C LYS A 38 -2.23 -6.38 -15.53
N PHE A 39 -0.99 -6.86 -15.34
CA PHE A 39 -0.72 -8.16 -14.75
C PHE A 39 -1.37 -8.29 -13.35
N LEU A 40 -1.16 -7.30 -12.47
CA LEU A 40 -1.71 -7.35 -11.12
C LEU A 40 -3.25 -7.31 -11.11
N LEU A 41 -3.86 -6.54 -12.03
CA LEU A 41 -5.32 -6.46 -12.18
C LEU A 41 -5.93 -7.76 -12.74
N ASP A 42 -5.26 -8.38 -13.71
CA ASP A 42 -5.73 -9.65 -14.28
C ASP A 42 -5.55 -10.78 -13.26
N TYR A 43 -4.44 -10.77 -12.52
CA TYR A 43 -4.15 -11.70 -11.44
C TYR A 43 -5.19 -11.63 -10.31
N SER A 44 -5.54 -10.44 -9.83
CA SER A 44 -6.52 -10.31 -8.73
C SER A 44 -7.91 -10.82 -9.13
N LYS A 45 -8.27 -10.75 -10.40
CA LYS A 45 -9.54 -11.28 -10.93
C LYS A 45 -9.54 -12.80 -11.09
N SER A 46 -8.37 -13.42 -11.23
CA SER A 46 -8.24 -14.88 -11.30
C SER A 46 -8.32 -15.58 -9.95
N LEU A 47 -8.40 -14.81 -8.85
CA LEU A 47 -8.47 -15.36 -7.50
C LEU A 47 -9.84 -16.00 -7.27
N ASN A 48 -9.84 -17.30 -7.02
CA ASN A 48 -11.04 -18.03 -6.64
C ASN A 48 -11.19 -17.97 -5.11
N ILE A 49 -12.32 -17.48 -4.63
CA ILE A 49 -12.64 -17.55 -3.20
C ILE A 49 -12.96 -19.00 -2.87
N THR A 50 -12.09 -19.62 -2.09
CA THR A 50 -12.26 -21.00 -1.60
C THR A 50 -12.63 -20.96 -0.12
N GLU A 51 -13.46 -21.91 0.32
CA GLU A 51 -13.89 -22.02 1.72
C GLU A 51 -13.48 -23.37 2.29
N ALA A 52 -12.79 -23.35 3.43
CA ALA A 52 -12.51 -24.54 4.21
C ALA A 52 -12.80 -24.28 5.68
N LYS A 53 -13.61 -25.15 6.31
CA LYS A 53 -13.97 -25.05 7.73
C LYS A 53 -14.54 -23.67 8.14
N GLY A 54 -15.28 -23.02 7.25
CA GLY A 54 -15.88 -21.69 7.48
C GLY A 54 -14.91 -20.51 7.31
N ILE A 55 -13.66 -20.75 6.91
CA ILE A 55 -12.68 -19.70 6.62
C ILE A 55 -12.56 -19.55 5.10
N LYS A 56 -12.76 -18.33 4.61
CA LYS A 56 -12.64 -17.97 3.19
C LYS A 56 -11.26 -17.42 2.91
N PHE A 57 -10.65 -17.87 1.83
CA PHE A 57 -9.35 -17.39 1.35
C PHE A 57 -9.32 -17.36 -0.17
N GLU A 58 -8.51 -16.46 -0.69
CA GLU A 58 -8.24 -16.34 -2.12
C GLU A 58 -7.23 -17.42 -2.51
N ASN A 59 -7.60 -18.25 -3.48
CA ASN A 59 -6.75 -19.29 -4.05
C ASN A 59 -6.43 -18.96 -5.51
N ILE A 60 -5.15 -19.09 -5.87
CA ILE A 60 -4.63 -18.87 -7.22
C ILE A 60 -4.53 -20.20 -7.98
N LEU A 61 -4.64 -21.33 -7.28
CA LEU A 61 -4.51 -22.65 -7.88
C LEU A 61 -5.77 -22.99 -8.69
N ASN A 62 -5.54 -23.26 -9.97
CA ASN A 62 -6.49 -23.90 -10.89
C ASN A 62 -6.66 -25.38 -10.53
#